data_AF-A0A7R9HU35-F1
#
_entry.id   AF-A0A7R9HU35-F1
#
_cell.length_a   1.000
_cell.length_b   1.000
_cell.length_c   1.000
_cell.angle_alpha   90.00
_cell.angle_beta   90.00
_cell.angle_gamma   90.00
#
_symmetry.space_group_name_H-M   'P 1'
#
loop_
_entity.id
_entity.type
_entity.pdbx_description
1 polymer ?
#
loop_
_entity_poly.entity_id
_entity_poly.type
_entity_poly.pdbx_seq_one_letter_code
_entity_poly.pdbx_strand_id
1 'polypeptide(L)' 'MCLITGDFENIKPPKAQLDAAKLLLNYSVNNGQLSSNYNLIGHKQVAKTQSPGRQLFDIIKTWEHWERCDYMC' A
#
# COMPACT_ATOMS: atom_id res chain seq x y z
N MET A 1 6.98 -0.18 -10.19
CA MET A 1 7.54 0.91 -9.36
C MET A 1 7.29 0.55 -7.91
N CYS A 2 8.34 0.37 -7.09
CA CYS A 2 8.21 -0.03 -5.69
C CYS A 2 8.46 1.18 -4.80
N LEU A 3 7.53 1.46 -3.89
CA LEU A 3 7.47 2.71 -3.12
C LEU A 3 8.13 2.58 -1.74
N ILE A 4 8.07 1.37 -1.17
CA ILE A 4 8.68 1.04 0.12
C ILE A 4 9.68 -0.09 -0.13
N THR A 5 10.95 0.16 0.18
CA THR A 5 12.04 -0.78 -0.08
C THR A 5 12.52 -1.38 1.25
N GLY A 6 12.40 -2.70 1.39
CA GLY A 6 12.82 -3.47 2.57
C GLY A 6 12.06 -4.79 2.71
N ASP A 7 12.52 -5.66 3.60
CA ASP A 7 11.80 -6.86 4.03
C ASP A 7 10.97 -6.53 5.28
N PHE A 8 9.65 -6.50 5.11
CA PHE A 8 8.69 -6.18 6.17
C PHE A 8 7.86 -7.39 6.58
N GLU A 9 8.39 -8.60 6.44
CA GLU A 9 7.68 -9.80 6.86
C GLU A 9 7.58 -9.86 8.39
N ASN A 10 8.66 -9.51 9.08
CA ASN A 10 8.71 -9.48 10.56
C ASN A 10 8.99 -8.08 11.13
N ILE A 11 9.52 -7.16 10.33
CA ILE A 11 9.96 -5.83 10.76
C ILE A 11 8.97 -4.78 10.26
N LYS A 12 8.63 -3.81 11.11
CA LYS A 12 7.78 -2.69 10.70
C LYS A 12 8.60 -1.70 9.87
N PRO A 13 8.07 -1.21 8.74
CA PRO A 13 8.72 -0.15 7.97
C PRO A 13 8.91 1.12 8.83
N PRO A 14 10.02 1.85 8.64
CA PRO A 14 10.21 3.15 9.27
C PRO A 14 9.07 4.09 8.97
N LYS A 15 8.66 4.89 9.97
CA LYS A 15 7.56 5.85 9.82
C LYS A 15 7.77 6.81 8.64
N ALA A 16 9.00 7.24 8.39
CA ALA A 16 9.35 8.09 7.26
C ALA A 16 8.96 7.50 5.90
N GLN A 17 9.06 6.17 5.71
CA GLN A 17 8.64 5.52 4.47
C GLN A 17 7.12 5.48 4.32
N LEU A 18 6.40 5.28 5.43
CA LEU A 18 4.94 5.31 5.45
C LEU A 18 4.40 6.72 5.18
N ASP A 19 5.04 7.74 5.77
CA ASP A 19 4.65 9.14 5.56
C ASP A 19 4.94 9.58 4.12
N ALA A 20 6.08 9.19 3.55
CA ALA A 20 6.39 9.43 2.14
C ALA A 20 5.38 8.76 1.20
N ALA A 21 4.94 7.54 1.52
CA ALA A 21 3.92 6.84 0.75
C ALA A 21 2.57 7.55 0.75
N LYS A 22 2.11 8.02 1.93
CA LYS A 22 0.89 8.81 2.04
C LYS A 22 0.98 10.15 1.30
N LEU A 23 2.14 10.82 1.41
CA LEU A 23 2.38 12.08 0.71
C LEU A 23 2.35 11.89 -0.81
N LEU A 24 2.92 10.79 -1.31
CA LEU A 24 2.86 10.46 -2.74
C LEU A 24 1.42 10.17 -3.19
N LEU A 25 0.63 9.41 -2.42
CA LEU A 25 -0.79 9.18 -2.74
C LEU A 25 -1.56 10.50 -2.85
N ASN A 26 -1.41 11.39 -1.86
CA ASN A 26 -2.05 12.71 -1.88
C ASN A 26 -1.57 13.56 -3.05
N TYR A 27 -0.26 13.57 -3.33
CA TYR A 27 0.30 14.30 -4.45
C TYR A 27 -0.24 13.78 -5.79
N SER A 28 -0.31 12.46 -5.97
CA SER A 28 -0.84 11.84 -7.18
C SER A 28 -2.33 12.11 -7.38
N VAL A 29 -3.13 12.16 -6.30
CA VAL A 29 -4.54 12.56 -6.38
C VAL A 29 -4.66 14.03 -6.81
N ASN A 30 -3.90 14.92 -6.16
CA ASN A 30 -3.93 16.36 -6.47
C ASN A 30 -3.45 16.67 -7.90
N ASN A 31 -2.49 15.91 -8.42
CA ASN A 31 -2.02 16.04 -9.80
C ASN A 31 -2.92 15.32 -10.84
N GLY A 32 -4.00 14.67 -10.42
CA GLY A 32 -4.89 13.92 -11.31
C GLY A 32 -4.26 12.66 -11.91
N GLN A 33 -3.13 12.21 -11.38
CA GLN A 33 -2.49 10.94 -11.78
C GLN A 33 -3.15 9.73 -11.12
N LEU A 34 -3.82 9.96 -9.98
CA LEU A 34 -4.60 8.97 -9.25
C LEU A 34 -6.03 9.51 -9.09
N SER A 35 -7.02 8.67 -9.35
CA SER A 35 -8.42 9.02 -9.07
C SER A 35 -8.60 9.24 -7.56
N SER A 36 -9.44 10.19 -7.15
CA SER A 36 -9.78 10.36 -5.72
C SER A 36 -10.46 9.14 -5.11
N ASN A 37 -11.09 8.30 -5.94
CA ASN A 37 -11.69 7.02 -5.57
C ASN A 37 -10.80 5.84 -5.98
N TYR A 38 -9.50 5.95 -5.77
CA TYR A 38 -8.60 4.84 -6.02
C TYR A 38 -8.87 3.69 -5.05
N ASN A 39 -8.47 2.48 -5.47
CA ASN A 39 -8.45 1.32 -4.60
C ASN A 39 -6.99 1.02 -4.25
N LEU A 40 -6.71 0.90 -2.95
CA LEU A 40 -5.41 0.50 -2.45
C LEU A 40 -5.40 -1.02 -2.24
N ILE A 41 -4.54 -1.71 -2.98
CA ILE A 41 -4.34 -3.16 -2.90
C ILE A 41 -2.88 -3.48 -2.59
N GLY A 42 -2.66 -4.51 -1.78
CA GLY A 42 -1.34 -5.06 -1.52
C GLY A 42 -0.91 -6.03 -2.62
N HIS A 43 0.38 -6.06 -2.95
CA HIS A 43 0.91 -6.94 -4.01
C HIS A 43 0.56 -8.44 -3.78
N LYS A 44 0.51 -8.87 -2.51
CA LYS A 44 0.05 -10.22 -2.08
C LYS A 44 -1.39 -10.56 -2.45
N GLN A 45 -2.25 -9.58 -2.71
CA GLN A 45 -3.64 -9.82 -3.13
C GLN A 45 -3.73 -10.15 -4.62
N VAL A 46 -2.84 -9.60 -5.45
CA VAL A 46 -2.88 -9.78 -6.92
C VAL A 46 -1.93 -10.86 -7.41
N ALA A 47 -0.91 -11.19 -6.62
CA ALA A 47 0.06 -12.21 -6.96
C ALA A 47 0.38 -13.08 -5.73
N LYS A 48 0.78 -14.34 -5.97
CA LYS A 48 1.28 -15.26 -4.93
C LYS A 48 2.69 -14.86 -4.46
N THR A 49 2.85 -13.61 -4.02
CA THR A 49 4.12 -13.04 -3.55
C THR A 49 4.07 -12.80 -2.05
N GLN A 50 5.22 -12.91 -1.39
CA GLN A 50 5.36 -12.54 0.03
C GLN A 50 5.38 -11.01 0.21
N SER A 51 5.77 -10.25 -0.83
CA SER A 51 5.63 -8.80 -0.90
C SER A 51 4.17 -8.38 -0.77
N PRO A 52 3.81 -7.34 0.01
CA PRO A 52 4.68 -6.29 0.57
C PRO A 52 5.30 -6.60 1.94
N GLY A 53 5.17 -7.82 2.47
CA GLY A 53 5.55 -8.13 3.84
C GLY A 53 4.34 -8.09 4.78
N ARG A 54 4.23 -9.03 5.74
CA ARG A 54 3.09 -9.13 6.67
C ARG A 54 2.86 -7.87 7.49
N GLN A 55 3.91 -7.29 8.05
CA GLN A 55 3.79 -6.08 8.88
C GLN A 55 3.34 -4.88 8.05
N LEU A 56 3.92 -4.70 6.85
CA LEU A 56 3.52 -3.62 5.95
C LEU A 56 2.09 -3.83 5.44
N PHE A 57 1.71 -5.07 5.11
CA PHE A 57 0.36 -5.44 4.70
C PHE A 57 -0.69 -5.10 5.78
N ASP A 58 -0.39 -5.40 7.04
CA ASP A 58 -1.30 -5.08 8.14
C ASP A 58 -1.40 -3.57 8.42
N ILE A 59 -0.36 -2.80 8.12
CA ILE A 59 -0.40 -1.33 8.19
C ILE A 59 -1.24 -0.75 7.05
N ILE A 60 -1.02 -1.14 5.79
CA ILE A 60 -1.75 -0.56 4.65
C ILE A 60 -3.24 -0.94 4.65
N LYS A 61 -3.62 -2.06 5.27
CA LYS A 61 -5.02 -2.40 5.55
C LYS A 61 -5.78 -1.35 6.35
N THR A 62 -5.07 -0.58 7.17
CA THR A 62 -5.67 0.48 8.00
C THR A 62 -5.79 1.81 7.27
N TRP A 63 -5.29 1.90 6.04
CA TRP A 63 -5.35 3.14 5.28
C TRP A 63 -6.73 3.30 4.65
N GLU A 64 -7.13 4.55 4.45
CA GLU A 64 -8.32 4.87 3.66
C GLU A 64 -8.14 4.30 2.24
N HIS A 65 -9.25 3.95 1.59
CA HIS A 65 -9.28 3.30 0.28
C HIS A 65 -8.72 1.87 0.20
N TRP A 66 -8.41 1.24 1.34
CA TRP A 66 -8.02 -0.16 1.34
C TRP A 66 -9.15 -1.06 0.81
N GLU A 67 -8.87 -1.76 -0.30
CA GLU A 67 -9.80 -2.74 -0.85
C GLU A 67 -9.58 -4.08 -0.15
N ARG A 68 -10.51 -4.39 0.76
CA ARG A 68 -10.66 -5.74 1.31
C ARG A 68 -11.20 -6.59 0.14
N CYS A 69 -10.37 -7.48 -0.44
CA CYS A 69 -10.87 -8.46 -1.43
C CYS A 69 -11.99 -9.25 -0.74
N ASP A 70 -13.25 -8.85 -0.97
CA ASP A 70 -14.47 -9.59 -0.70
C ASP A 70 -15.03 -9.89 -2.10
N TYR A 71 -14.60 -11.04 -2.64
CA TYR A 71 -15.12 -11.71 -3.83
C TYR A 71 -14.87 -10.98 -5.17
N MET A 72 -14.18 -11.66 -6.08
CA MET A 72 -13.73 -11.20 -7.40
C MET A 72 -12.39 -10.44 -7.39
N CYS A 73 -11.40 -11.06 -6.76
CA CYS A 73 -10.15 -11.29 -7.48
C CYS A 73 -10.39 -12.54 -8.38
#